data_AF-A0A2K8MB69-F1
#
_entry.id   AF-A0A2K8MB69-F1
#
_cell.length_a   1.000
_cell.length_b   1.000
_cell.length_c   1.000
_cell.angle_alpha   90.00
_cell.angle_beta   90.00
_cell.angle_gamma   90.00
#
_symmetry.space_group_name_H-M   'P 1'
#
loop_
_entity.id
_entity.type
_entity.pdbx_description
1 polymer ?
#
loop_
_entity_poly.entity_id
_entity_poly.type
_entity_poly.pdbx_seq_one_letter_code
_entity_poly.pdbx_strand_id
1 'polypeptide(L)'
;MIPHWRPGMPNRLEIDQASVTDNDLTRQVEFTAELDGDEREFAVKYAVLKELSGDEPDEDALELFERFSDEIADICAEAALQRPSASVVIVDENDLE
;
A
#
# COMPACT_ATOMS: atom_id res chain seq x y z
N MET A 1 1.14 7.11 -37.26
CA MET A 1 0.19 6.17 -36.62
C MET A 1 1.01 5.00 -36.10
N ILE A 2 1.24 4.96 -34.79
CA ILE A 2 1.93 3.88 -34.08
C ILE A 2 0.98 3.50 -32.94
N PRO A 3 0.60 2.23 -32.79
CA PRO A 3 -0.45 1.83 -31.85
C PRO A 3 -0.01 2.09 -30.40
N HIS A 4 -0.89 2.75 -29.65
CA HIS A 4 -0.81 2.98 -28.21
C HIS A 4 -1.01 1.65 -27.48
N TRP A 5 0.07 0.87 -27.35
CA TRP A 5 0.10 -0.26 -26.44
C TRP A 5 0.08 0.29 -25.01
N ARG A 6 -1.11 0.31 -24.38
CA ARG A 6 -1.17 0.30 -22.92
C ARG A 6 -0.94 -1.15 -22.49
N PRO A 7 0.19 -1.50 -21.85
CA PRO A 7 0.20 -2.73 -21.08
C PRO A 7 -0.96 -2.62 -20.08
N GLY A 8 -1.74 -3.70 -19.91
CA GLY A 8 -2.83 -3.73 -18.97
C GLY A 8 -2.36 -3.18 -17.63
N MET A 9 -3.01 -2.13 -17.15
CA MET A 9 -2.74 -1.61 -15.83
C MET A 9 -3.35 -2.65 -14.88
N PRO A 10 -2.57 -3.40 -14.07
CA PRO A 10 -3.17 -4.04 -12.90
C PRO A 10 -3.83 -2.91 -12.11
N ASN A 11 -4.93 -3.17 -11.40
CA ASN A 11 -5.70 -2.15 -10.66
C ASN A 11 -4.75 -1.18 -9.94
N ARG A 12 -4.48 -0.03 -10.56
CA ARG A 12 -3.31 0.76 -10.21
C ARG A 12 -3.73 1.64 -9.06
N LEU A 13 -3.46 1.16 -7.86
CA LEU A 13 -3.60 1.96 -6.66
C LEU A 13 -2.52 3.05 -6.70
N GLU A 14 -2.94 4.31 -6.70
CA GLU A 14 -2.04 5.47 -6.68
C GLU A 14 -1.99 6.02 -5.26
N ILE A 15 -0.87 5.76 -4.58
CA ILE A 15 -0.63 6.20 -3.20
C ILE A 15 -0.39 7.71 -3.18
N ASP A 16 -1.17 8.44 -2.38
CA ASP A 16 -0.89 9.85 -2.09
C ASP A 16 0.26 9.94 -1.08
N GLN A 17 1.46 10.21 -1.61
CA GLN A 17 2.69 10.32 -0.82
C GLN A 17 2.67 11.47 0.20
N ALA A 18 1.80 12.48 0.00
CA ALA A 18 1.69 13.60 0.93
C ALA A 18 0.85 13.27 2.18
N SER A 19 -0.03 12.28 2.08
CA SER A 19 -0.84 11.75 3.18
C SER A 19 -0.16 10.64 3.98
N VAL A 20 0.99 10.12 3.52
CA VAL A 20 1.71 9.03 4.20
C VAL A 20 2.19 9.52 5.57
N THR A 21 1.75 8.83 6.62
CA THR A 21 2.05 9.14 8.01
C THR A 21 2.44 7.86 8.74
N ASP A 22 3.52 7.90 9.51
CA ASP A 22 3.87 6.81 10.41
C ASP A 22 3.02 6.85 11.67
N ASN A 23 2.56 5.69 12.11
CA ASN A 23 1.87 5.50 13.36
C ASN A 23 2.59 4.42 14.16
N ASP A 24 3.61 4.83 14.89
CA ASP A 24 4.43 3.96 15.73
C ASP A 24 3.64 3.37 16.92
N LEU A 25 2.59 4.05 17.39
CA LEU A 25 1.71 3.54 18.45
C LEU A 25 1.03 2.22 18.04
N THR A 26 0.59 2.14 16.79
CA THR A 26 -0.09 0.96 16.23
C THR A 26 0.81 0.11 15.33
N ARG A 27 2.07 0.52 15.18
CA ARG A 27 3.11 -0.08 14.33
C ARG A 27 2.63 -0.27 12.89
N GLN A 28 2.15 0.81 12.29
CA GLN A 28 1.65 0.81 10.91
C GLN A 28 1.95 2.15 10.23
N VAL A 29 2.00 2.14 8.89
CA VAL A 29 2.04 3.34 8.06
C VAL A 29 0.65 3.56 7.50
N GLU A 30 0.10 4.74 7.73
CA GLU A 30 -1.25 5.15 7.32
C GLU A 30 -1.15 6.10 6.13
N PHE A 31 -1.98 5.91 5.12
CA PHE A 31 -1.97 6.74 3.93
C PHE A 31 -3.30 6.66 3.19
N THR A 32 -3.54 7.62 2.32
CA THR A 32 -4.65 7.58 1.37
C THR A 32 -4.14 7.17 0.00
N ALA A 33 -4.94 6.41 -0.74
CA ALA A 33 -4.64 6.08 -2.11
C ALA A 33 -5.91 6.10 -2.97
N GLU A 34 -5.74 6.45 -4.24
CA GLU A 34 -6.80 6.34 -5.24
C GLU A 34 -6.79 4.93 -5.83
N LEU A 35 -7.94 4.24 -5.74
CA LEU A 35 -8.14 2.93 -6.34
C LEU A 35 -9.40 2.98 -7.22
N ASP A 36 -9.23 2.78 -8.53
CA ASP A 36 -10.30 2.90 -9.53
C ASP A 36 -11.01 4.28 -9.56
N GLY A 37 -10.31 5.33 -9.10
CA GLY A 37 -10.87 6.70 -9.02
C GLY A 37 -11.59 7.02 -7.72
N ASP A 38 -11.62 6.09 -6.76
CA ASP A 38 -12.11 6.30 -5.41
C ASP A 38 -10.94 6.44 -4.43
N GLU A 39 -10.93 7.53 -3.66
CA GLU A 39 -9.98 7.73 -2.57
C GLU A 39 -10.34 6.80 -1.40
N ARG A 40 -9.37 6.00 -0.95
CA ARG A 40 -9.51 5.10 0.19
C ARG A 40 -8.35 5.25 1.16
N GLU A 41 -8.66 5.00 2.43
CA GLU A 41 -7.67 4.97 3.51
C GLU A 41 -7.08 3.57 3.64
N PHE A 42 -5.76 3.50 3.75
CA PHE A 42 -4.97 2.29 3.89
C PHE A 42 -4.05 2.39 5.10
N ALA A 43 -3.79 1.25 5.72
CA ALA A 43 -2.83 1.13 6.80
C ALA A 43 -2.02 -0.15 6.63
N VAL A 44 -0.71 -0.01 6.42
CA VAL A 44 0.20 -1.14 6.23
C VAL A 44 0.95 -1.41 7.52
N LYS A 45 0.80 -2.61 8.07
CA LYS A 45 1.50 -3.00 9.29
C LYS A 45 3.01 -3.09 9.06
N TYR A 46 3.78 -2.78 10.10
CA TYR A 46 5.23 -2.96 10.10
C TYR A 46 5.63 -4.41 9.81
N ALA A 47 4.78 -5.40 10.15
CA ALA A 47 5.01 -6.79 9.77
C ALA A 47 5.16 -6.95 8.25
N VAL A 48 4.34 -6.25 7.46
CA VAL A 48 4.42 -6.26 5.99
C VAL A 48 5.72 -5.63 5.52
N LEU A 49 6.04 -4.43 6.00
CA LEU A 49 7.29 -3.75 5.64
C LEU A 49 8.51 -4.59 6.00
N LYS A 50 8.47 -5.29 7.14
CA LYS A 50 9.52 -6.20 7.58
C LYS A 50 9.64 -7.43 6.67
N GLU A 51 8.54 -8.00 6.23
CA GLU A 51 8.54 -9.13 5.31
C GLU A 51 9.12 -8.73 3.94
N LEU A 52 8.74 -7.56 3.42
CA LEU A 52 9.23 -7.06 2.12
C LEU A 52 10.71 -6.63 2.18
N SER A 53 11.10 -5.92 3.24
CA SER A 53 12.47 -5.39 3.37
C SER A 53 13.46 -6.39 3.98
N GLY A 54 12.98 -7.33 4.80
CA GLY A 54 13.80 -8.22 5.63
C GLY A 54 14.34 -7.57 6.92
N ASP A 55 14.09 -6.27 7.13
CA ASP A 55 14.62 -5.48 8.25
C ASP A 55 13.49 -4.94 9.14
N GLU A 56 13.81 -4.55 10.39
CA GLU A 56 12.81 -3.97 11.29
C GLU A 56 12.50 -2.51 10.91
N PRO A 57 11.25 -2.19 10.55
CA PRO A 57 10.83 -0.86 10.09
C PRO A 57 10.48 0.04 11.29
N ASP A 58 11.39 0.22 12.25
CA ASP A 58 11.15 1.07 13.42
C ASP A 58 11.23 2.56 13.06
N GLU A 59 12.43 3.14 12.94
CA GLU A 59 12.60 4.57 12.56
C GLU A 59 12.58 4.77 11.03
N ASP A 60 12.83 3.70 10.27
CA ASP A 60 12.92 3.73 8.81
C ASP A 60 11.62 3.29 8.11
N ALA A 61 10.49 3.21 8.85
CA ALA A 61 9.21 2.73 8.32
C ALA A 61 8.78 3.46 7.04
N LEU A 62 8.87 4.79 7.05
CA LEU A 62 8.52 5.63 5.90
C LEU A 62 9.47 5.42 4.73
N GLU A 63 10.78 5.35 4.99
CA GLU A 63 11.77 5.13 3.95
C GLU A 63 11.57 3.76 3.27
N LEU A 64 11.30 2.72 4.06
CA LEU A 64 10.97 1.39 3.57
C LEU A 64 9.66 1.41 2.79
N PHE A 65 8.63 2.08 3.30
CA PHE A 65 7.36 2.23 2.60
C PHE A 65 7.55 2.89 1.22
N GLU A 66 8.30 3.98 1.14
CA GLU A 66 8.59 4.66 -0.13
C GLU A 66 9.37 3.74 -1.09
N ARG A 67 10.37 3.03 -0.57
CA ARG A 67 11.21 2.09 -1.34
C ARG A 67 10.41 0.92 -1.92
N PHE A 68 9.44 0.40 -1.18
CA PHE A 68 8.61 -0.73 -1.58
C PHE A 68 7.19 -0.31 -1.99
N SER A 69 6.97 0.97 -2.28
CA SER A 69 5.65 1.55 -2.55
C SER A 69 4.91 0.89 -3.71
N ASP A 70 5.63 0.47 -4.75
CA ASP A 70 5.05 -0.23 -5.91
C ASP A 70 4.48 -1.61 -5.52
N GLU A 71 5.21 -2.35 -4.69
CA GLU A 71 4.80 -3.67 -4.19
C GLU A 71 3.67 -3.55 -3.17
N ILE A 72 3.79 -2.59 -2.26
CA ILE A 72 2.74 -2.25 -1.29
C ILE A 72 1.45 -1.85 -2.01
N ALA A 73 1.55 -1.08 -3.10
CA ALA A 73 0.36 -0.69 -3.87
C ALA A 73 -0.39 -1.89 -4.45
N ASP A 74 0.34 -2.90 -4.94
CA ASP A 74 -0.25 -4.14 -5.47
C ASP A 74 -0.95 -4.94 -4.36
N ILE A 75 -0.29 -5.13 -3.21
CA ILE A 75 -0.85 -5.81 -2.04
C ILE A 75 -2.08 -5.05 -1.50
N CYS A 76 -2.00 -3.73 -1.41
CA CYS A 76 -3.12 -2.89 -0.98
C CYS A 76 -4.30 -2.99 -1.95
N ALA A 77 -4.05 -3.04 -3.26
CA ALA A 77 -5.10 -3.22 -4.26
C ALA A 77 -5.81 -4.57 -4.07
N GLU A 78 -5.06 -5.66 -3.90
CA GLU A 78 -5.60 -6.99 -3.61
C GLU A 78 -6.42 -6.99 -2.31
N ALA A 79 -5.85 -6.45 -1.23
CA ALA A 79 -6.50 -6.37 0.08
C ALA A 79 -7.81 -5.55 0.01
N ALA A 80 -7.84 -4.48 -0.78
CA ALA A 80 -9.00 -3.65 -1.02
C ALA A 80 -10.09 -4.33 -1.86
N LEU A 81 -9.71 -5.25 -2.76
CA LEU A 81 -10.64 -6.09 -3.53
C LEU A 81 -11.27 -7.17 -2.65
N GLN A 82 -10.49 -7.74 -1.71
CA GLN A 82 -11.01 -8.69 -0.73
C GLN A 82 -11.94 -8.02 0.29
N ARG A 83 -11.70 -6.72 0.58
CA ARG A 83 -12.42 -5.93 1.59
C ARG A 83 -13.08 -4.67 1.01
N PRO A 84 -14.00 -4.78 0.04
CA PRO A 84 -14.57 -3.62 -0.66
C PRO A 84 -15.49 -2.74 0.20
N SER A 85 -15.95 -3.25 1.35
CA SER A 85 -16.82 -2.51 2.29
C SER A 85 -16.07 -1.91 3.48
N ALA A 86 -14.75 -2.12 3.58
CA ALA A 86 -13.95 -1.55 4.66
C ALA A 86 -13.72 -0.05 4.39
N SER A 87 -13.97 0.78 5.40
CA SER A 87 -13.66 2.21 5.32
C SER A 87 -12.15 2.46 5.35
N VAL A 88 -11.41 1.63 6.09
CA VAL A 88 -9.94 1.62 6.14
C VAL A 88 -9.49 0.19 5.83
N VAL A 89 -8.63 0.03 4.83
CA VAL A 89 -8.05 -1.26 4.47
C VAL A 89 -6.75 -1.42 5.26
N ILE A 90 -6.79 -2.28 6.28
CA ILE A 90 -5.59 -2.64 7.05
C ILE A 90 -4.95 -3.83 6.35
N VAL A 91 -3.70 -3.68 5.96
CA VAL A 91 -2.87 -4.69 5.32
C VAL A 91 -1.87 -5.22 6.34
N ASP A 92 -1.87 -6.53 6.52
CA ASP A 92 -0.97 -7.23 7.42
C ASP A 92 -0.27 -8.40 6.72
N GLU A 93 0.57 -9.15 7.46
CA GLU A 93 1.33 -10.28 6.90
C GLU A 93 0.46 -11.34 6.22
N ASN A 94 -0.82 -11.47 6.60
CA ASN A 94 -1.74 -12.41 5.97
C ASN A 94 -2.16 -11.99 4.55
N ASP A 95 -1.95 -10.73 4.17
CA ASP A 95 -2.26 -10.22 2.82
C ASP A 95 -1.11 -10.42 1.83
N LEU A 96 0.03 -10.98 2.27
CA LEU A 96 1.19 -11.25 1.44
C LEU A 96 1.16 -12.60 0.71
N GLU A 97 0.21 -13.49 1.03
CA GLU A 97 0.12 -14.88 0.54
C GLU A 97 -0.84 -15.09 -0.66
#